data_AF-A0A1J5MGC6-F1
#
_entry.id   AF-A0A1J5MGC6-F1
#
_cell.length_a   1.000
_cell.length_b   1.000
_cell.length_c   1.000
_cell.angle_alpha   90.00
_cell.angle_beta   90.00
_cell.angle_gamma   90.00
#
_symmetry.space_group_name_H-M   'P 1'
#
loop_
_entity.id
_entity.type
_entity.pdbx_description
1 polymer ?
#
loop_
_entity_poly.entity_id
_entity_poly.type
_entity_poly.pdbx_seq_one_letter_code
_entity_poly.pdbx_strand_id
1 'polypeptide(L)'
;MRDMDRFPAPGATSSEEETELNQQLLSWYDRNARIMPWRVSPADRARGLRPDPYRVWLSEVMLQQTTVAAVTEYFQRFTRRWPSVLDLAAAQDAEVMAEWAGLGYYARARNLLKCARLVAQELEGTFPDSYDALMKLPGIGPYTAAAVASIAFDRAETVLDGNVERVMARLHDIHDPLPAVKPVLKEHAGVLTPQLRPGDYAQAVMDLGATICTPKNPACGICPWRSPCQARIAGTAPELPKKTPKQPKPTRLGFAYLARRADGAWLLERRPDKGLLGGMLGWPGSEWNAAPDPRPPFEANWQDLGGEVRHTFTHFHLILQVKLAELPSGYNLTPGQELLTRHAFRPQDLPTVMRKAFDLWAGSEFNPGPNG
;
A
#
# COMPACT_ATOMS: atom_id res chain seq x y z
N MET A 1 7.96 -11.12 -46.80
CA MET A 1 6.94 -10.05 -46.70
C MET A 1 5.60 -10.76 -46.58
N ARG A 2 5.25 -11.18 -45.36
CA ARG A 2 4.01 -11.90 -45.06
C ARG A 2 3.11 -10.93 -44.32
N ASP A 3 1.89 -10.77 -44.84
CA ASP A 3 0.83 -9.91 -44.31
C ASP A 3 0.70 -10.05 -42.80
N MET A 4 0.99 -8.95 -42.09
CA MET A 4 0.78 -8.78 -40.65
C MET A 4 -0.43 -7.88 -40.34
N ASP A 5 -1.36 -7.72 -41.28
CA ASP A 5 -2.56 -6.90 -41.08
C ASP A 5 -3.83 -7.71 -41.28
N ARG A 6 -4.35 -8.26 -40.16
CA ARG A 6 -5.78 -8.49 -39.88
C ARG A 6 -5.93 -9.15 -38.51
N PHE A 7 -5.71 -8.36 -37.46
CA PHE A 7 -6.45 -8.59 -36.23
C PHE A 7 -7.91 -8.20 -36.50
N PRO A 8 -8.91 -9.04 -36.21
CA PRO A 8 -10.28 -8.58 -36.23
C PRO A 8 -10.41 -7.47 -35.18
N ALA A 9 -10.99 -6.33 -35.58
CA ALA A 9 -11.35 -5.27 -34.64
C ALA A 9 -12.16 -5.89 -33.49
N PRO A 10 -11.97 -5.46 -32.23
CA PRO A 10 -12.83 -5.91 -31.14
C PRO A 10 -14.27 -5.61 -31.55
N GLY A 11 -15.09 -6.66 -31.63
CA GLY A 11 -16.50 -6.51 -31.92
C GLY A 11 -17.06 -5.53 -30.90
N ALA A 12 -17.56 -4.38 -31.36
CA ALA A 12 -18.22 -3.42 -30.50
C ALA A 12 -19.39 -4.16 -29.83
N THR A 13 -19.27 -4.41 -28.53
CA THR A 13 -20.42 -4.80 -27.71
C THR A 13 -21.50 -3.76 -27.93
N SER A 14 -22.74 -4.20 -28.12
CA SER A 14 -23.84 -3.23 -28.21
C SER A 14 -24.03 -2.56 -26.85
N SER A 15 -24.50 -1.31 -26.84
CA SER A 15 -24.82 -0.60 -25.58
C SER A 15 -25.82 -1.37 -24.70
N GLU A 16 -26.61 -2.26 -25.29
CA GLU A 16 -27.52 -3.17 -24.59
C GLU A 16 -26.78 -4.26 -23.82
N GLU A 17 -25.77 -4.91 -24.41
CA GLU A 17 -24.95 -5.94 -23.76
C GLU A 17 -24.18 -5.36 -22.56
N GLU A 18 -23.62 -4.16 -22.72
CA GLU A 18 -22.92 -3.44 -21.63
C GLU A 18 -23.88 -3.11 -20.48
N THR A 19 -25.08 -2.65 -20.82
CA THR A 19 -26.13 -2.38 -19.84
C THR A 19 -26.52 -3.64 -19.09
N GLU A 20 -26.66 -4.78 -19.78
CA GLU A 20 -26.98 -6.06 -19.16
C GLU A 20 -25.88 -6.53 -18.20
N LEU A 21 -24.60 -6.45 -18.61
CA LEU A 21 -23.46 -6.80 -17.75
C LEU A 21 -23.44 -5.97 -16.47
N ASN A 22 -23.70 -4.67 -16.59
CA ASN A 22 -23.75 -3.74 -15.47
C ASN A 22 -24.89 -4.09 -14.50
N GLN A 23 -26.08 -4.37 -15.03
CA GLN A 23 -27.23 -4.78 -14.23
C GLN A 23 -27.02 -6.12 -13.53
N GLN A 24 -26.42 -7.10 -14.21
CA GLN A 24 -26.08 -8.41 -13.61
C GLN A 24 -25.11 -8.25 -12.43
N LEU A 25 -24.06 -7.44 -12.61
CA LEU A 25 -23.07 -7.21 -11.56
C LEU A 25 -23.66 -6.42 -10.38
N LEU A 26 -24.39 -5.34 -10.65
CA LEU A 26 -25.04 -4.55 -9.59
C LEU A 26 -26.07 -5.37 -8.81
N SER A 27 -26.87 -6.19 -9.50
CA SER A 27 -27.81 -7.10 -8.86
C SER A 27 -27.09 -8.12 -7.96
N TRP A 28 -25.95 -8.65 -8.40
CA TRP A 28 -25.12 -9.51 -7.57
C TRP A 28 -24.59 -8.75 -6.35
N TYR A 29 -24.09 -7.53 -6.53
CA TYR A 29 -23.56 -6.69 -5.46
C TYR A 29 -24.60 -6.34 -4.40
N ASP A 30 -25.84 -6.05 -4.81
CA ASP A 30 -26.95 -5.75 -3.88
C ASP A 30 -27.21 -6.88 -2.87
N ARG A 31 -26.87 -8.12 -3.22
CA ARG A 31 -27.02 -9.31 -2.35
C ARG A 31 -25.72 -9.76 -1.67
N ASN A 32 -24.56 -9.38 -2.22
CA ASN A 32 -23.26 -9.96 -1.85
C ASN A 32 -22.21 -8.92 -1.40
N ALA A 33 -22.57 -7.64 -1.36
CA ALA A 33 -21.66 -6.57 -0.95
C ALA A 33 -21.03 -6.88 0.41
N ARG A 34 -19.70 -6.82 0.47
CA ARG A 34 -18.98 -7.05 1.73
C ARG A 34 -19.21 -5.88 2.69
N ILE A 35 -19.47 -6.22 3.94
CA ILE A 35 -19.58 -5.25 5.03
C ILE A 35 -18.17 -4.85 5.48
N MET A 36 -17.85 -3.56 5.36
CA MET A 36 -16.59 -2.98 5.83
C MET A 36 -16.85 -1.62 6.48
N PRO A 37 -16.08 -1.21 7.51
CA PRO A 37 -16.38 0.01 8.29
C PRO A 37 -16.36 1.33 7.51
N TRP A 38 -15.73 1.35 6.34
CA TRP A 38 -15.63 2.50 5.44
C TRP A 38 -16.66 2.49 4.31
N ARG A 39 -17.45 1.42 4.16
CA ARG A 39 -18.46 1.31 3.11
C ARG A 39 -19.85 1.66 3.62
N VAL A 40 -20.63 2.28 2.76
CA VAL A 40 -22.09 2.34 2.86
C VAL A 40 -22.64 1.19 2.03
N SER A 41 -23.53 0.37 2.60
CA SER A 41 -24.10 -0.77 1.87
C SER A 41 -25.00 -0.29 0.72
N PRO A 42 -25.22 -1.11 -0.33
CA PRO A 42 -26.17 -0.76 -1.40
C PRO A 42 -27.57 -0.43 -0.87
N ALA A 43 -28.03 -1.18 0.13
CA ALA A 43 -29.31 -0.94 0.79
C ALA A 43 -29.36 0.42 1.52
N ASP A 44 -28.28 0.81 2.19
CA ASP A 44 -28.19 2.10 2.86
C ASP A 44 -28.05 3.25 1.85
N ARG A 45 -27.32 3.05 0.74
CA ARG A 45 -27.26 4.03 -0.36
C ARG A 45 -28.63 4.28 -0.97
N ALA A 46 -29.41 3.23 -1.18
CA ALA A 46 -30.78 3.32 -1.67
C ALA A 46 -31.71 4.10 -0.71
N ARG A 47 -31.40 4.10 0.59
CA ARG A 47 -32.09 4.92 1.61
C ARG A 47 -31.60 6.36 1.71
N GLY A 48 -30.64 6.76 0.87
CA GLY A 48 -30.10 8.12 0.83
C GLY A 48 -28.82 8.32 1.64
N LEU A 49 -28.28 7.29 2.31
CA LEU A 49 -26.96 7.43 2.93
C LEU A 49 -25.90 7.59 1.83
N ARG A 50 -24.92 8.45 2.08
CA ARG A 50 -23.82 8.72 1.16
C ARG A 50 -22.49 8.34 1.81
N PRO A 51 -21.56 7.73 1.08
CA PRO A 51 -20.23 7.50 1.60
C PRO A 51 -19.54 8.82 1.91
N ASP A 52 -18.95 8.92 3.09
CA ASP A 52 -18.17 10.08 3.49
C ASP A 52 -16.81 10.08 2.72
N PRO A 53 -16.50 11.12 1.93
CA PRO A 53 -15.25 11.21 1.17
C PRO A 53 -14.01 11.05 2.04
N TYR A 54 -14.00 11.59 3.28
CA TYR A 54 -12.87 11.46 4.20
C TYR A 54 -12.63 9.98 4.56
N ARG A 55 -13.70 9.25 4.88
CA ARG A 55 -13.65 7.83 5.23
C ARG A 55 -13.24 6.95 4.04
N VAL A 56 -13.79 7.23 2.86
CA VAL A 56 -13.43 6.52 1.62
C VAL A 56 -11.94 6.73 1.33
N TRP A 57 -11.49 7.97 1.25
CA TRP A 57 -10.09 8.31 0.98
C TRP A 57 -9.13 7.69 2.01
N LEU A 58 -9.42 7.81 3.31
CA LEU A 58 -8.61 7.23 4.37
C LEU A 58 -8.46 5.71 4.20
N SER A 59 -9.56 5.02 3.91
CA SER A 59 -9.55 3.57 3.68
C SER A 59 -8.72 3.19 2.44
N GLU A 60 -8.85 3.93 1.34
CA GLU A 60 -8.10 3.69 0.10
C GLU A 60 -6.60 3.88 0.32
N VAL A 61 -6.19 4.90 1.09
CA VAL A 61 -4.78 5.08 1.44
C VAL A 61 -4.28 3.93 2.32
N MET A 62 -5.06 3.48 3.30
CA MET A 62 -4.69 2.36 4.17
C MET A 62 -4.60 1.02 3.42
N LEU A 63 -5.49 0.77 2.46
CA LEU A 63 -5.54 -0.46 1.65
C LEU A 63 -4.39 -0.61 0.65
N GLN A 64 -3.63 0.45 0.38
CA GLN A 64 -2.44 0.37 -0.46
C GLN A 64 -1.41 -0.62 0.11
N GLN A 65 -1.29 -1.79 -0.52
CA GLN A 65 -0.40 -2.88 -0.10
C GLN A 65 -0.67 -3.41 1.31
N THR A 66 -1.91 -3.26 1.82
CA THR A 66 -2.35 -3.80 3.10
C THR A 66 -3.62 -4.63 2.91
N THR A 67 -3.83 -5.66 3.72
CA THR A 67 -5.05 -6.48 3.65
C THR A 67 -6.24 -5.80 4.32
N VAL A 68 -7.46 -6.11 3.87
CA VAL A 68 -8.71 -5.62 4.47
C VAL A 68 -8.79 -5.92 5.97
N ALA A 69 -8.38 -7.13 6.38
CA ALA A 69 -8.41 -7.54 7.78
C ALA A 69 -7.52 -6.64 8.65
N ALA A 70 -6.28 -6.38 8.22
CA ALA A 70 -5.39 -5.48 8.95
C ALA A 70 -5.93 -4.03 8.96
N VAL A 71 -6.47 -3.54 7.85
CA VAL A 71 -6.98 -2.17 7.77
C VAL A 71 -8.22 -1.95 8.64
N THR A 72 -9.05 -2.96 8.86
CA THR A 72 -10.31 -2.84 9.62
C THR A 72 -10.12 -2.26 11.02
N GLU A 73 -9.19 -2.83 11.81
CA GLU A 73 -8.92 -2.37 13.17
C GLU A 73 -8.29 -0.96 13.20
N TYR A 74 -7.34 -0.70 12.30
CA TYR A 74 -6.69 0.60 12.21
C TYR A 74 -7.68 1.68 11.79
N PHE A 75 -8.51 1.42 10.78
CA PHE A 75 -9.50 2.36 10.31
C PHE A 75 -10.48 2.76 11.42
N GLN A 76 -10.96 1.80 12.20
CA GLN A 76 -11.87 2.06 13.32
C GLN A 76 -11.21 2.90 14.42
N ARG A 77 -9.94 2.65 14.75
CA ARG A 77 -9.20 3.46 15.71
C ARG A 77 -8.94 4.87 15.20
N PHE A 78 -8.48 5.01 13.96
CA PHE A 78 -8.23 6.30 13.31
C PHE A 78 -9.49 7.15 13.26
N THR A 79 -10.61 6.60 12.77
CA THR A 79 -11.87 7.35 12.66
C THR A 79 -12.54 7.63 14.00
N ARG A 80 -12.19 6.89 15.06
CA ARG A 80 -12.60 7.23 16.43
C ARG A 80 -11.79 8.40 16.98
N ARG A 81 -10.47 8.43 16.73
CA ARG A 81 -9.56 9.48 17.23
C ARG A 81 -9.68 10.78 16.44
N TRP A 82 -9.86 10.66 15.13
CA TRP A 82 -10.01 11.78 14.19
C TRP A 82 -11.27 11.56 13.34
N PRO A 83 -12.45 11.92 13.86
CA PRO A 83 -13.73 11.68 13.21
C PRO A 83 -13.90 12.39 11.86
N SER A 84 -13.27 13.55 11.68
CA SER A 84 -13.28 14.32 10.43
C SER A 84 -11.88 14.58 9.87
N VAL A 85 -11.81 15.04 8.62
CA VAL A 85 -10.55 15.49 8.01
C VAL A 85 -9.96 16.69 8.75
N LEU A 86 -10.78 17.54 9.36
CA LEU A 86 -10.34 18.68 10.16
C LEU A 86 -9.64 18.22 11.44
N ASP A 87 -10.19 17.21 12.12
CA ASP A 87 -9.57 16.61 13.31
C ASP A 87 -8.22 15.98 12.97
N LEU A 88 -8.16 15.25 11.85
CA LEU A 88 -6.91 14.65 11.37
C LEU A 88 -5.87 15.72 10.99
N ALA A 89 -6.30 16.80 10.34
CA ALA A 89 -5.42 17.90 9.95
C ALA A 89 -4.80 18.63 11.15
N ALA A 90 -5.57 18.78 12.23
CA ALA A 90 -5.15 19.41 13.48
C ALA A 90 -4.23 18.53 14.34
N ALA A 91 -4.15 17.23 14.06
CA ALA A 91 -3.33 16.29 14.81
C ALA A 91 -1.83 16.60 14.68
N GLN A 92 -1.07 16.29 15.74
CA GLN A 92 0.39 16.35 15.69
C GLN A 92 0.93 15.19 14.83
N ASP A 93 1.97 15.45 14.03
CA ASP A 93 2.59 14.43 13.16
C ASP A 93 2.97 13.16 13.94
N ALA A 94 3.52 13.32 15.14
CA ALA A 94 3.94 12.21 15.99
C ALA A 94 2.77 11.29 16.39
N GLU A 95 1.60 11.86 16.69
CA GLU A 95 0.41 11.08 17.06
C GLU A 95 -0.10 10.26 15.87
N VAL A 96 -0.14 10.86 14.68
CA VAL A 96 -0.57 10.17 13.45
C VAL A 96 0.41 9.06 13.08
N MET A 97 1.72 9.30 13.18
CA MET A 97 2.73 8.27 12.93
C MET A 97 2.64 7.12 13.93
N ALA A 98 2.39 7.42 15.21
CA ALA A 98 2.21 6.41 16.25
C ALA A 98 0.95 5.57 16.00
N GLU A 99 -0.17 6.20 15.65
CA GLU A 99 -1.42 5.49 15.35
C GLU A 99 -1.28 4.61 14.10
N TRP A 100 -0.51 5.06 13.10
CA TRP A 100 -0.20 4.32 11.86
C TRP A 100 0.82 3.19 12.06
N ALA A 101 1.50 3.14 13.21
CA ALA A 101 2.58 2.19 13.43
C ALA A 101 2.09 0.74 13.27
N GLY A 102 2.81 -0.04 12.45
CA GLY A 102 2.44 -1.41 12.09
C GLY A 102 1.73 -1.57 10.73
N LEU A 103 1.11 -0.52 10.15
CA LEU A 103 0.54 -0.59 8.78
C LEU A 103 1.61 -0.59 7.68
N GLY A 104 2.85 -0.20 7.99
CA GLY A 104 3.94 -0.09 7.04
C GLY A 104 3.79 1.07 6.05
N TYR A 105 4.82 1.29 5.23
CA TYR A 105 4.86 2.37 4.22
C TYR A 105 4.49 3.75 4.78
N TYR A 106 5.22 4.24 5.79
CA TYR A 106 4.90 5.48 6.53
C TYR A 106 4.90 6.76 5.66
N ALA A 107 5.48 6.70 4.45
CA ALA A 107 5.30 7.77 3.47
C ALA A 107 3.81 8.01 3.15
N ARG A 108 2.97 6.96 3.21
CA ARG A 108 1.51 7.09 3.10
C ARG A 108 0.93 7.93 4.23
N ALA A 109 1.27 7.63 5.48
CA ALA A 109 0.81 8.40 6.64
C ALA A 109 1.21 9.88 6.55
N ARG A 110 2.45 10.16 6.13
CA ARG A 110 2.92 11.55 5.95
C ARG A 110 2.17 12.28 4.84
N ASN A 111 1.98 11.64 3.69
CA ASN A 111 1.23 12.23 2.60
C ASN A 111 -0.27 12.37 2.94
N LEU A 112 -0.83 11.42 3.68
CA LEU A 112 -2.18 11.47 4.23
C LEU A 112 -2.35 12.73 5.07
N LEU A 113 -1.47 12.97 6.05
CA LEU A 113 -1.56 14.14 6.91
C LEU A 113 -1.37 15.46 6.13
N LYS A 114 -0.42 15.50 5.18
CA LYS A 114 -0.24 16.65 4.29
C LYS A 114 -1.51 16.95 3.47
N CYS A 115 -2.14 15.91 2.92
CA CYS A 115 -3.39 16.04 2.18
C CYS A 115 -4.53 16.52 3.07
N ALA A 116 -4.69 15.95 4.27
CA ALA A 116 -5.71 16.38 5.22
C ALA A 116 -5.57 17.86 5.56
N ARG A 117 -4.34 18.32 5.80
CA ARG A 117 -4.03 19.74 6.07
C ARG A 117 -4.36 20.65 4.88
N LEU A 118 -4.04 20.23 3.66
CA LEU A 118 -4.41 20.99 2.46
C LEU A 118 -5.93 21.07 2.31
N VAL A 119 -6.65 19.95 2.44
CA VAL A 119 -8.11 19.92 2.35
C VAL A 119 -8.75 20.79 3.44
N ALA A 120 -8.22 20.77 4.67
CA ALA A 120 -8.71 21.61 5.75
C ALA A 120 -8.49 23.11 5.52
N GLN A 121 -7.31 23.49 5.00
CA GLN A 121 -6.90 24.90 4.89
C GLN A 121 -7.36 25.56 3.60
N GLU A 122 -7.29 24.85 2.47
CA GLU A 122 -7.55 25.41 1.14
C GLU A 122 -8.94 25.06 0.60
N LEU A 123 -9.57 23.98 1.09
CA LEU A 123 -10.85 23.47 0.62
C LEU A 123 -11.92 23.40 1.72
N GLU A 124 -11.70 24.11 2.83
CA GLU A 124 -12.66 24.24 3.94
C GLU A 124 -13.14 22.89 4.51
N GLY A 125 -12.25 21.88 4.51
CA GLY A 125 -12.56 20.54 5.00
C GLY A 125 -13.38 19.67 4.02
N THR A 126 -13.59 20.12 2.79
CA THR A 126 -14.39 19.41 1.79
C THR A 126 -13.49 18.84 0.69
N PHE A 127 -13.57 17.53 0.47
CA PHE A 127 -12.89 16.91 -0.67
C PHE A 127 -13.54 17.34 -1.99
N PRO A 128 -12.75 17.64 -3.03
CA PRO A 128 -13.30 17.91 -4.34
C PRO A 128 -13.88 16.62 -4.94
N ASP A 129 -14.91 16.76 -5.78
CA ASP A 129 -15.65 15.62 -6.31
C ASP A 129 -15.17 15.13 -7.67
N SER A 130 -14.29 15.88 -8.35
CA SER A 130 -13.79 15.56 -9.68
C SER A 130 -12.43 14.86 -9.64
N TYR A 131 -12.22 13.94 -10.58
CA TYR A 131 -10.95 13.23 -10.72
C TYR A 131 -9.75 14.17 -10.83
N ASP A 132 -9.84 15.19 -11.69
CA ASP A 132 -8.75 16.13 -11.94
C ASP A 132 -8.40 16.98 -10.72
N ALA A 133 -9.38 17.33 -9.89
CA ALA A 133 -9.13 18.06 -8.65
C ALA A 133 -8.55 17.15 -7.56
N LEU A 134 -9.06 15.92 -7.44
CA LEU A 134 -8.51 14.91 -6.52
C LEU A 134 -7.04 14.58 -6.85
N MET A 135 -6.69 14.49 -8.14
CA MET A 135 -5.32 14.23 -8.61
C MET A 135 -4.30 15.30 -8.20
N LYS A 136 -4.75 16.52 -7.84
CA LYS A 136 -3.87 17.59 -7.37
C LYS A 136 -3.51 17.45 -5.88
N LEU A 137 -4.23 16.60 -5.14
CA LEU A 137 -4.03 16.44 -3.71
C LEU A 137 -2.80 15.57 -3.39
N PRO A 138 -2.02 15.89 -2.34
CA PRO A 138 -0.83 15.14 -1.95
C PRO A 138 -1.11 13.65 -1.72
N GLY A 139 -0.38 12.78 -2.40
CA GLY A 139 -0.49 11.33 -2.21
C GLY A 139 -1.74 10.68 -2.83
N ILE A 140 -2.58 11.44 -3.53
CA ILE A 140 -3.66 10.89 -4.35
C ILE A 140 -3.12 10.65 -5.76
N GLY A 141 -3.03 9.37 -6.14
CA GLY A 141 -2.69 8.97 -7.51
C GLY A 141 -3.93 8.59 -8.34
N PRO A 142 -3.75 8.21 -9.61
CA PRO A 142 -4.85 7.92 -10.54
C PRO A 142 -5.90 6.94 -10.00
N TYR A 143 -5.45 5.87 -9.34
CA TYR A 143 -6.35 4.90 -8.71
C TYR A 143 -7.19 5.54 -7.60
N THR A 144 -6.55 6.21 -6.64
CA THR A 144 -7.25 6.81 -5.49
C THR A 144 -8.20 7.93 -5.93
N ALA A 145 -7.81 8.73 -6.92
CA ALA A 145 -8.68 9.77 -7.47
C ALA A 145 -9.96 9.16 -8.08
N ALA A 146 -9.83 8.14 -8.94
CA ALA A 146 -10.99 7.45 -9.52
C ALA A 146 -11.84 6.75 -8.46
N ALA A 147 -11.21 6.12 -7.46
CA ALA A 147 -11.91 5.44 -6.38
C ALA A 147 -12.73 6.42 -5.51
N VAL A 148 -12.14 7.55 -5.09
CA VAL A 148 -12.85 8.56 -4.30
C VAL A 148 -13.96 9.22 -5.12
N ALA A 149 -13.67 9.65 -6.36
CA ALA A 149 -14.64 10.29 -7.25
C ALA A 149 -15.86 9.39 -7.51
N SER A 150 -15.63 8.10 -7.81
CA SER A 150 -16.73 7.16 -8.05
C SER A 150 -17.46 6.78 -6.77
N ILE A 151 -16.76 6.33 -5.73
CA ILE A 151 -17.39 5.76 -4.54
C ILE A 151 -18.12 6.85 -3.74
N ALA A 152 -17.43 7.95 -3.44
CA ALA A 152 -17.96 8.98 -2.56
C ALA A 152 -18.91 9.95 -3.28
N PHE A 153 -18.67 10.22 -4.56
CA PHE A 153 -19.38 11.26 -5.30
C PHE A 153 -20.18 10.76 -6.51
N ASP A 154 -20.21 9.44 -6.76
CA ASP A 154 -20.88 8.82 -7.92
C ASP A 154 -20.50 9.47 -9.26
N ARG A 155 -19.24 9.91 -9.41
CA ARG A 155 -18.71 10.24 -10.73
C ARG A 155 -18.42 8.95 -11.50
N ALA A 156 -18.72 8.94 -12.80
CA ALA A 156 -18.51 7.80 -13.69
C ALA A 156 -17.02 7.62 -14.05
N GLU A 157 -16.20 7.45 -13.01
CA GLU A 157 -14.75 7.27 -13.10
C GLU A 157 -14.37 5.80 -13.07
N THR A 158 -13.48 5.40 -13.97
CA THR A 158 -13.04 4.01 -14.10
C THR A 158 -11.99 3.66 -13.06
N VAL A 159 -12.38 2.86 -12.07
CA VAL A 159 -11.48 2.30 -11.05
C VAL A 159 -10.79 1.05 -11.58
N LEU A 160 -9.45 1.05 -11.59
CA LEU A 160 -8.63 -0.07 -12.05
C LEU A 160 -7.56 -0.43 -11.01
N ASP A 161 -7.87 -1.39 -10.13
CA ASP A 161 -6.91 -2.04 -9.24
C ASP A 161 -6.47 -3.40 -9.78
N GLY A 162 -5.63 -4.13 -9.03
CA GLY A 162 -5.20 -5.48 -9.43
C GLY A 162 -6.33 -6.52 -9.46
N ASN A 163 -7.47 -6.26 -8.81
CA ASN A 163 -8.67 -7.11 -8.91
C ASN A 163 -9.39 -6.86 -10.22
N VAL A 164 -9.66 -5.60 -10.56
CA VAL A 164 -10.30 -5.21 -11.81
C VAL A 164 -9.42 -5.56 -13.02
N GLU A 165 -8.10 -5.34 -12.97
CA GLU A 165 -7.16 -5.78 -14.01
C GLU A 165 -7.34 -7.27 -14.34
N ARG A 166 -7.46 -8.11 -13.32
CA ARG A 166 -7.66 -9.56 -13.50
C ARG A 166 -9.04 -9.90 -14.03
N VAL A 167 -10.08 -9.23 -13.55
CA VAL A 167 -11.46 -9.43 -14.03
C VAL A 167 -11.52 -9.06 -15.52
N MET A 168 -11.00 -7.90 -15.91
CA MET A 168 -11.02 -7.45 -17.31
C MET A 168 -10.17 -8.33 -18.22
N ALA A 169 -8.97 -8.72 -17.78
CA ALA A 169 -8.13 -9.63 -18.55
C ALA A 169 -8.83 -10.97 -18.83
N ARG A 170 -9.59 -11.50 -17.86
CA ARG A 170 -10.33 -12.77 -18.02
C ARG A 170 -11.65 -12.61 -18.76
N LEU A 171 -12.37 -11.51 -18.54
CA LEU A 171 -13.64 -11.26 -19.22
C LEU A 171 -13.43 -11.18 -20.74
N HIS A 172 -12.35 -10.51 -21.17
CA HIS A 172 -12.02 -10.28 -22.57
C HIS A 172 -10.89 -11.18 -23.13
N ASP A 173 -10.43 -12.16 -22.34
CA ASP A 173 -9.35 -13.10 -22.71
C ASP A 173 -8.05 -12.46 -23.23
N ILE A 174 -7.60 -11.41 -22.53
CA ILE A 174 -6.44 -10.62 -22.92
C ILE A 174 -5.15 -11.25 -22.39
N HIS A 175 -4.29 -11.66 -23.31
CA HIS A 175 -3.04 -12.35 -23.01
C HIS A 175 -1.80 -11.45 -22.92
N ASP A 176 -1.89 -10.19 -23.32
CA ASP A 176 -0.75 -9.27 -23.20
C ASP A 176 -0.35 -9.07 -21.73
N PRO A 177 0.96 -9.05 -21.40
CA PRO A 177 1.40 -9.06 -20.02
C PRO A 177 1.30 -7.69 -19.35
N LEU A 178 0.96 -7.70 -18.05
CA LEU A 178 1.14 -6.55 -17.17
C LEU A 178 2.64 -6.21 -17.01
N PRO A 179 3.02 -4.91 -16.97
CA PRO A 179 2.13 -3.75 -16.86
C PRO A 179 1.73 -3.10 -18.20
N ALA A 180 2.31 -3.52 -19.34
CA ALA A 180 2.13 -2.85 -20.62
C ALA A 180 0.66 -2.85 -21.09
N VAL A 181 -0.09 -3.91 -20.76
CA VAL A 181 -1.52 -4.06 -21.12
C VAL A 181 -2.48 -3.16 -20.33
N LYS A 182 -2.02 -2.48 -19.26
CA LYS A 182 -2.92 -1.69 -18.38
C LYS A 182 -3.83 -0.69 -19.11
N PRO A 183 -3.37 0.06 -20.14
CA PRO A 183 -4.25 0.96 -20.87
C PRO A 183 -5.43 0.25 -21.55
N VAL A 184 -5.18 -0.92 -22.16
CA VAL A 184 -6.23 -1.75 -22.80
C VAL A 184 -7.22 -2.25 -21.76
N LEU A 185 -6.75 -2.72 -20.60
CA LEU A 185 -7.63 -3.14 -19.51
C LEU A 185 -8.47 -1.99 -18.95
N LYS A 186 -7.90 -0.77 -18.92
CA LYS A 186 -8.61 0.44 -18.51
C LYS A 186 -9.71 0.81 -19.49
N GLU A 187 -9.45 0.68 -20.79
CA GLU A 187 -10.44 0.93 -21.84
C GLU A 187 -11.64 -0.02 -21.71
N HIS A 188 -11.40 -1.32 -21.57
CA HIS A 188 -12.46 -2.30 -21.32
C HIS A 188 -13.24 -2.03 -20.02
N ALA A 189 -12.55 -1.70 -18.94
CA ALA A 189 -13.23 -1.30 -17.70
C ALA A 189 -14.06 -0.02 -17.88
N GLY A 190 -13.58 0.92 -18.71
CA GLY A 190 -14.24 2.19 -18.98
C GLY A 190 -15.54 2.03 -19.74
N VAL A 191 -15.54 1.18 -20.78
CA VAL A 191 -16.75 0.81 -21.53
C VAL A 191 -17.84 0.26 -20.59
N LEU A 192 -17.45 -0.56 -19.62
CA LEU A 192 -18.40 -1.12 -18.65
C LEU A 192 -18.73 -0.19 -17.48
N THR A 193 -18.09 0.98 -17.34
CA THR A 193 -18.39 1.89 -16.22
C THR A 193 -19.75 2.56 -16.44
N PRO A 194 -20.78 2.27 -15.62
CA PRO A 194 -22.12 2.79 -15.87
C PRO A 194 -22.25 4.25 -15.41
N GLN A 195 -23.18 4.97 -16.02
CA GLN A 195 -23.58 6.31 -15.54
C GLN A 195 -24.46 6.24 -14.28
N LEU A 196 -25.17 5.12 -14.09
CA LEU A 196 -26.03 4.89 -12.93
C LEU A 196 -25.29 4.04 -11.89
N ARG A 197 -25.24 4.54 -10.64
CA ARG A 197 -24.55 3.90 -9.50
C ARG A 197 -23.07 3.55 -9.77
N PRO A 198 -22.26 4.43 -10.37
CA PRO A 198 -20.85 4.13 -10.67
C PRO A 198 -20.03 3.78 -9.41
N GLY A 199 -20.33 4.38 -8.26
CA GLY A 199 -19.65 4.04 -7.01
C GLY A 199 -19.96 2.64 -6.48
N ASP A 200 -21.16 2.12 -6.73
CA ASP A 200 -21.50 0.73 -6.39
C ASP A 200 -20.88 -0.22 -7.40
N TYR A 201 -20.91 0.12 -8.69
CA TYR A 201 -20.29 -0.68 -9.74
C TYR A 201 -18.77 -0.84 -9.50
N ALA A 202 -18.07 0.26 -9.19
CA ALA A 202 -16.65 0.22 -8.86
C ALA A 202 -16.34 -0.76 -7.73
N GLN A 203 -17.14 -0.72 -6.66
CA GLN A 203 -16.99 -1.65 -5.54
C GLN A 203 -17.41 -3.08 -5.88
N ALA A 204 -18.42 -3.25 -6.72
CA ALA A 204 -18.90 -4.54 -7.17
C ALA A 204 -17.85 -5.29 -8.00
N VAL A 205 -17.18 -4.62 -8.94
CA VAL A 205 -16.14 -5.25 -9.75
C VAL A 205 -14.89 -5.57 -8.93
N MET A 206 -14.55 -4.72 -7.96
CA MET A 206 -13.49 -5.01 -6.97
C MET A 206 -13.84 -6.23 -6.10
N ASP A 207 -15.08 -6.30 -5.61
CA ASP A 207 -15.56 -7.44 -4.81
C ASP A 207 -15.62 -8.73 -5.64
N LEU A 208 -16.06 -8.66 -6.89
CA LEU A 208 -16.04 -9.78 -7.83
C LEU A 208 -14.63 -10.33 -7.97
N GLY A 209 -13.64 -9.47 -8.21
CA GLY A 209 -12.25 -9.89 -8.29
C GLY A 209 -11.73 -10.46 -6.96
N ALA A 210 -12.11 -9.86 -5.83
CA ALA A 210 -11.63 -10.26 -4.51
C ALA A 210 -12.20 -11.61 -4.04
N THR A 211 -13.45 -11.95 -4.36
CA THR A 211 -14.16 -13.10 -3.77
C THR A 211 -14.51 -14.20 -4.76
N ILE A 212 -14.73 -13.89 -6.04
CA ILE A 212 -15.17 -14.86 -7.06
C ILE A 212 -14.05 -15.11 -8.07
N CYS A 213 -13.64 -14.06 -8.78
CA CYS A 213 -12.61 -14.12 -9.80
C CYS A 213 -11.23 -14.01 -9.15
N THR A 214 -10.93 -14.89 -8.19
CA THR A 214 -9.70 -14.87 -7.39
C THR A 214 -8.46 -15.24 -8.21
N PRO A 215 -7.23 -14.88 -7.76
CA PRO A 215 -6.01 -15.18 -8.51
C PRO A 215 -5.81 -16.67 -8.78
N LYS A 216 -6.15 -17.53 -7.81
CA LYS A 216 -6.07 -18.99 -7.90
C LYS A 216 -7.45 -19.58 -7.62
N ASN A 217 -7.86 -20.58 -8.41
CA ASN A 217 -9.12 -21.29 -8.27
C ASN A 217 -10.34 -20.35 -8.23
N PRO A 218 -10.59 -19.56 -9.30
CA PRO A 218 -11.76 -18.70 -9.34
C PRO A 218 -13.06 -19.51 -9.28
N ALA A 219 -14.05 -19.00 -8.53
CA ALA A 219 -15.35 -19.64 -8.33
C ALA A 219 -16.28 -19.37 -9.54
N CYS A 220 -15.84 -19.74 -10.75
CA CYS A 220 -16.54 -19.43 -11.99
C CYS A 220 -17.99 -19.94 -12.05
N GLY A 221 -18.32 -21.02 -11.31
CA GLY A 221 -19.66 -21.58 -11.25
C GLY A 221 -20.74 -20.63 -10.70
N ILE A 222 -20.34 -19.67 -9.85
CA ILE A 222 -21.23 -18.69 -9.22
C ILE A 222 -20.95 -17.24 -9.65
N CYS A 223 -20.14 -17.06 -10.70
CA CYS A 223 -19.80 -15.74 -11.20
C CYS A 223 -20.99 -15.11 -11.95
N PRO A 224 -21.38 -13.84 -11.65
CA PRO A 224 -22.44 -13.17 -12.40
C PRO A 224 -22.08 -13.00 -13.88
N TRP A 225 -20.80 -12.81 -14.20
CA TRP A 225 -20.30 -12.71 -15.57
C TRP A 225 -19.79 -14.05 -16.14
N ARG A 226 -20.32 -15.18 -15.66
CA ARG A 226 -19.87 -16.51 -16.10
C ARG A 226 -20.10 -16.76 -17.59
N SER A 227 -21.27 -16.41 -18.11
CA SER A 227 -21.65 -16.64 -19.50
C SER A 227 -20.82 -15.82 -20.49
N PRO A 228 -20.63 -14.50 -20.31
CA PRO A 228 -19.86 -13.65 -21.24
C PRO A 228 -18.32 -13.76 -21.09
N CYS A 229 -17.80 -14.43 -20.06
CA CYS A 229 -16.36 -14.50 -19.82
C CYS A 229 -15.61 -15.37 -20.84
N GLN A 230 -14.85 -14.70 -21.72
CA GLN A 230 -14.12 -15.34 -22.81
C GLN A 230 -13.02 -16.29 -22.31
N ALA A 231 -12.24 -15.90 -21.30
CA ALA A 231 -11.19 -16.79 -20.76
C ALA A 231 -11.74 -18.04 -20.06
N ARG A 232 -13.00 -18.00 -19.59
CA ARG A 232 -13.69 -19.17 -19.03
C ARG A 232 -14.22 -20.09 -20.12
N ILE A 233 -14.59 -19.56 -21.28
CA ILE A 233 -14.97 -20.34 -22.46
C ILE A 233 -13.72 -20.99 -23.07
N ALA A 234 -12.62 -20.24 -23.19
CA ALA A 234 -11.35 -20.70 -23.75
C ALA A 234 -10.52 -21.58 -22.79
N GLY A 235 -10.82 -21.57 -21.49
CA GLY A 235 -10.08 -22.34 -20.48
C GLY A 235 -8.77 -21.69 -20.01
N THR A 236 -8.51 -20.46 -20.40
CA THR A 236 -7.28 -19.68 -20.15
C THR A 236 -7.32 -18.85 -18.86
N ALA A 237 -8.46 -18.76 -18.18
CA ALA A 237 -8.63 -17.93 -16.99
C ALA A 237 -7.55 -18.14 -15.88
N PRO A 238 -7.06 -19.36 -15.58
CA PRO A 238 -6.00 -19.56 -14.59
C PRO A 238 -4.65 -18.91 -14.95
N GLU A 239 -4.40 -18.66 -16.23
CA GLU A 239 -3.16 -18.05 -16.73
C GLU A 239 -3.20 -16.51 -16.71
N LEU A 240 -4.39 -15.94 -16.55
CA LEU A 240 -4.62 -14.50 -16.68
C LEU A 240 -4.81 -13.79 -15.32
N PRO A 241 -4.30 -12.56 -15.17
CA PRO A 241 -3.53 -11.80 -16.17
C PRO A 241 -2.08 -12.31 -16.25
N LYS A 242 -1.51 -12.33 -17.47
CA LYS A 242 -0.08 -12.59 -17.63
C LYS A 242 0.72 -11.44 -17.00
N LYS A 243 1.90 -11.77 -16.48
CA LYS A 243 2.84 -10.79 -15.93
C LYS A 243 4.15 -10.93 -16.67
N THR A 244 4.77 -9.81 -17.01
CA THR A 244 6.13 -9.83 -17.54
C THR A 244 7.03 -10.54 -16.52
N PRO A 245 7.83 -11.53 -16.94
CA PRO A 245 8.79 -12.19 -16.07
C PRO A 245 9.65 -11.15 -15.34
N LYS A 246 9.70 -11.24 -14.01
CA LYS A 246 10.50 -10.32 -13.22
C LYS A 246 11.97 -10.67 -13.37
N GLN A 247 12.79 -9.66 -13.63
CA GLN A 247 14.24 -9.79 -13.50
C GLN A 247 14.60 -10.15 -12.05
N PRO A 248 15.69 -10.90 -11.83
CA PRO A 248 16.20 -11.15 -10.48
C PRO A 248 16.39 -9.82 -9.74
N LYS A 249 15.89 -9.75 -8.51
CA LYS A 249 16.09 -8.57 -7.67
C LYS A 249 17.58 -8.45 -7.34
N PRO A 250 18.20 -7.28 -7.52
CA PRO A 250 19.59 -7.09 -7.11
C PRO A 250 19.73 -7.28 -5.60
N THR A 251 20.91 -7.74 -5.17
CA THR A 251 21.28 -7.77 -3.76
C THR A 251 22.13 -6.54 -3.45
N ARG A 252 21.78 -5.86 -2.37
CA ARG A 252 22.55 -4.76 -1.78
C ARG A 252 23.08 -5.22 -0.44
N LEU A 253 24.27 -4.77 -0.11
CA LEU A 253 24.93 -4.99 1.16
C LEU A 253 24.93 -3.67 1.95
N GLY A 254 25.10 -3.75 3.27
CA GLY A 254 25.29 -2.59 4.12
C GLY A 254 25.77 -2.95 5.53
N PHE A 255 26.11 -1.93 6.30
CA PHE A 255 26.48 -2.04 7.70
C PHE A 255 25.44 -1.38 8.60
N ALA A 256 25.16 -2.00 9.75
CA ALA A 256 24.43 -1.40 10.86
C ALA A 256 25.32 -1.38 12.11
N TYR A 257 25.48 -0.20 12.71
CA TYR A 257 26.36 0.05 13.85
C TYR A 257 25.53 0.24 15.11
N LEU A 258 25.55 -0.77 15.98
CA LEU A 258 24.90 -0.75 17.29
C LEU A 258 25.91 -0.22 18.30
N ALA A 259 25.71 1.01 18.78
CA ALA A 259 26.51 1.55 19.88
C ALA A 259 25.68 1.61 21.16
N ARG A 260 26.15 0.91 22.19
CA ARG A 260 25.51 0.86 23.50
C ARG A 260 26.37 1.58 24.53
N ARG A 261 25.80 2.52 25.26
CA ARG A 261 26.47 3.16 26.40
C ARG A 261 26.40 2.25 27.63
N ALA A 262 27.34 2.39 28.56
CA ALA A 262 27.40 1.60 29.79
C ALA A 262 26.10 1.61 30.62
N ASP A 263 25.32 2.71 30.61
CA ASP A 263 24.02 2.81 31.28
C ASP A 263 22.86 2.14 30.51
N GLY A 264 23.17 1.47 29.39
CA GLY A 264 22.23 0.75 28.55
C GLY A 264 21.50 1.61 27.52
N ALA A 265 21.87 2.88 27.35
CA ALA A 265 21.34 3.72 26.28
C ALA A 265 21.87 3.30 24.89
N TRP A 266 21.05 3.45 23.86
CA TRP A 266 21.38 3.12 22.47
C TRP A 266 21.50 4.38 21.62
N LEU A 267 22.56 4.46 20.79
CA LEU A 267 22.67 5.46 19.74
C LEU A 267 21.82 5.05 18.54
N LEU A 268 20.93 5.93 18.12
CA LEU A 268 20.11 5.79 16.93
C LEU A 268 20.28 6.99 16.00
N GLU A 269 19.91 6.80 14.75
CA GLU A 269 19.94 7.84 13.73
C GLU A 269 18.62 7.89 12.96
N ARG A 270 18.08 9.08 12.82
CA ARG A 270 16.90 9.36 12.01
C ARG A 270 17.31 9.49 10.56
N ARG A 271 16.75 8.62 9.72
CA ARG A 271 17.01 8.64 8.27
C ARG A 271 16.41 9.92 7.65
N PRO A 272 17.03 10.49 6.59
CA PRO A 272 16.47 11.62 5.88
C PRO A 272 15.01 11.41 5.48
N ASP A 273 14.20 12.46 5.45
CA ASP A 273 12.75 12.34 5.16
C ASP A 273 12.43 11.73 3.79
N LYS A 274 13.34 11.93 2.83
CA LYS A 274 13.26 11.42 1.46
C LYS A 274 14.07 10.14 1.31
N GLY A 275 13.54 9.19 0.54
CA GLY A 275 14.19 7.93 0.24
C GLY A 275 13.71 6.76 1.09
N LEU A 276 14.50 5.69 1.11
CA LEU A 276 14.11 4.44 1.71
C LEU A 276 14.08 4.53 3.24
N LEU A 277 12.94 4.11 3.82
CA LEU A 277 12.64 4.26 5.25
C LEU A 277 12.75 5.71 5.74
N GLY A 278 12.44 6.69 4.88
CA GLY A 278 12.68 8.09 5.20
C GLY A 278 11.91 8.59 6.43
N GLY A 279 12.58 9.36 7.27
CA GLY A 279 12.09 9.89 8.55
C GLY A 279 12.02 8.87 9.69
N MET A 280 12.32 7.59 9.43
CA MET A 280 12.31 6.53 10.43
C MET A 280 13.62 6.51 11.22
N LEU A 281 13.51 6.13 12.49
CA LEU A 281 14.66 5.86 13.34
C LEU A 281 15.29 4.50 12.97
N GLY A 282 16.61 4.41 13.04
CA GLY A 282 17.35 3.18 12.79
C GLY A 282 18.73 3.22 13.42
N TRP A 283 19.54 2.21 13.12
CA TRP A 283 20.95 2.20 13.50
C TRP A 283 21.75 3.08 12.53
N PRO A 284 22.76 3.83 13.03
CA PRO A 284 23.77 4.40 12.15
C PRO A 284 24.31 3.34 11.19
N GLY A 285 24.55 3.70 9.93
CA GLY A 285 24.84 2.71 8.91
C GLY A 285 25.46 3.26 7.63
N SER A 286 25.96 2.36 6.80
CA SER A 286 26.47 2.71 5.48
C SER A 286 25.34 2.96 4.48
N GLU A 287 25.70 3.51 3.32
CA GLU A 287 24.87 3.40 2.13
C GLU A 287 24.64 1.92 1.76
N TRP A 288 23.53 1.64 1.07
CA TRP A 288 23.18 0.29 0.64
C TRP A 288 23.41 0.14 -0.86
N ASN A 289 24.44 -0.61 -1.24
CA ASN A 289 24.83 -0.82 -2.63
C ASN A 289 25.57 -2.19 -2.76
N ALA A 290 26.20 -2.48 -3.90
CA ALA A 290 26.85 -3.78 -4.12
C ALA A 290 28.15 -3.97 -3.31
N ALA A 291 28.81 -2.88 -2.93
CA ALA A 291 30.08 -2.86 -2.20
C ALA A 291 30.12 -1.61 -1.28
N PRO A 292 29.41 -1.64 -0.14
CA PRO A 292 29.27 -0.48 0.73
C PRO A 292 30.60 -0.17 1.43
N ASP A 293 30.95 1.11 1.51
CA ASP A 293 32.05 1.55 2.35
C ASP A 293 31.62 1.54 3.83
N PRO A 294 32.45 1.01 4.75
CA PRO A 294 32.24 1.17 6.18
C PRO A 294 32.12 2.64 6.57
N ARG A 295 31.12 2.97 7.39
CA ARG A 295 30.87 4.33 7.91
C ARG A 295 30.51 4.28 9.40
N PRO A 296 31.45 3.89 10.27
CA PRO A 296 31.19 3.88 11.70
C PRO A 296 30.90 5.31 12.19
N PRO A 297 29.96 5.50 13.14
CA PRO A 297 29.60 6.82 13.66
C PRO A 297 30.70 7.47 14.53
N PHE A 298 31.69 6.69 14.97
CA PHE A 298 32.87 7.12 15.70
C PHE A 298 33.99 6.07 15.60
N GLU A 299 35.22 6.50 15.87
CA GLU A 299 36.37 5.60 15.97
C GLU A 299 36.27 4.71 17.22
N ALA A 300 36.21 3.40 17.02
CA ALA A 300 36.20 2.38 18.07
C ALA A 300 36.59 1.02 17.49
N ASN A 301 36.85 0.05 18.39
CA ASN A 301 37.01 -1.34 18.00
C ASN A 301 35.64 -2.01 17.80
N TRP A 302 35.05 -1.80 16.62
CA TRP A 302 33.75 -2.35 16.25
C TRP A 302 33.80 -3.86 16.05
N GLN A 303 33.12 -4.60 16.92
CA GLN A 303 33.04 -6.06 16.88
C GLN A 303 31.99 -6.51 15.88
N ASP A 304 32.32 -7.50 15.05
CA ASP A 304 31.34 -8.16 14.19
C ASP A 304 30.51 -9.15 15.01
N LEU A 305 29.18 -9.06 14.91
CA LEU A 305 28.30 -10.03 15.58
C LEU A 305 28.33 -11.43 14.93
N GLY A 306 28.99 -11.59 13.77
CA GLY A 306 29.18 -12.88 13.11
C GLY A 306 27.93 -13.41 12.39
N GLY A 307 26.88 -12.58 12.25
CA GLY A 307 25.64 -12.92 11.57
C GLY A 307 25.17 -11.82 10.62
N GLU A 308 24.28 -12.18 9.70
CA GLU A 308 23.71 -11.27 8.71
C GLU A 308 22.21 -11.07 8.90
N VAL A 309 21.77 -9.82 8.81
CA VAL A 309 20.34 -9.52 8.69
C VAL A 309 19.95 -9.50 7.23
N ARG A 310 19.06 -10.42 6.87
CA ARG A 310 18.47 -10.48 5.52
C ARG A 310 17.07 -9.87 5.50
N HIS A 311 16.84 -8.94 4.58
CA HIS A 311 15.56 -8.28 4.40
C HIS A 311 15.24 -8.08 2.92
N THR A 312 13.98 -8.27 2.54
CA THR A 312 13.56 -8.10 1.14
C THR A 312 12.68 -6.88 1.00
N PHE A 313 13.14 -5.92 0.20
CA PHE A 313 12.31 -4.82 -0.27
C PHE A 313 11.64 -5.20 -1.60
N THR A 314 10.66 -4.39 -2.03
CA THR A 314 9.97 -4.59 -3.31
C THR A 314 10.94 -4.66 -4.49
N HIS A 315 12.03 -3.88 -4.46
CA HIS A 315 12.95 -3.72 -5.59
C HIS A 315 14.32 -4.39 -5.43
N PHE A 316 14.71 -4.82 -4.23
CA PHE A 316 16.03 -5.44 -3.98
C PHE A 316 16.03 -6.29 -2.70
N HIS A 317 17.04 -7.15 -2.56
CA HIS A 317 17.37 -7.85 -1.32
C HIS A 317 18.47 -7.09 -0.58
N LEU A 318 18.36 -6.94 0.73
CA LEU A 318 19.36 -6.34 1.59
C LEU A 318 19.97 -7.39 2.51
N ILE A 319 21.30 -7.37 2.59
CA ILE A 319 22.08 -8.09 3.58
C ILE A 319 22.82 -7.04 4.41
N LEU A 320 22.58 -7.01 5.72
CA LEU A 320 23.30 -6.14 6.64
C LEU A 320 24.25 -6.95 7.51
N GLN A 321 25.49 -6.50 7.57
CA GLN A 321 26.41 -6.87 8.63
C GLN A 321 26.18 -5.97 9.83
N VAL A 322 26.17 -6.55 11.02
CA VAL A 322 25.87 -5.83 12.25
C VAL A 322 27.14 -5.74 13.09
N LYS A 323 27.52 -4.51 13.43
CA LYS A 323 28.71 -4.21 14.23
C LYS A 323 28.30 -3.65 15.58
N LEU A 324 29.00 -4.01 16.65
CA LEU A 324 28.75 -3.58 18.02
C LEU A 324 29.98 -2.85 18.59
N ALA A 325 29.75 -1.76 19.30
CA ALA A 325 30.76 -1.11 20.13
C ALA A 325 30.14 -0.48 21.38
N GLU A 326 30.97 -0.24 22.39
CA GLU A 326 30.58 0.63 23.50
C GLU A 326 30.55 2.10 23.03
N LEU A 327 29.50 2.82 23.39
CA LEU A 327 29.38 4.24 23.13
C LEU A 327 30.15 5.04 24.20
N PRO A 328 31.14 5.87 23.82
CA PRO A 328 31.88 6.70 24.77
C PRO A 328 30.95 7.64 25.56
N SER A 329 31.20 7.81 26.86
CA SER A 329 30.36 8.64 27.75
C SER A 329 30.28 10.11 27.33
N GLY A 330 31.32 10.63 26.67
CA GLY A 330 31.40 12.00 26.13
C GLY A 330 31.08 12.13 24.64
N TYR A 331 30.42 11.14 24.02
CA TYR A 331 30.08 11.22 22.60
C TYR A 331 29.11 12.37 22.32
N ASN A 332 29.52 13.29 21.44
CA ASN A 332 28.68 14.38 20.98
C ASN A 332 27.82 13.92 19.80
N LEU A 333 26.50 13.96 19.98
CA LEU A 333 25.54 13.58 18.93
C LEU A 333 25.67 14.51 17.72
N THR A 334 25.66 13.93 16.53
CA THR A 334 25.57 14.68 15.27
C THR A 334 24.10 14.95 14.91
N PRO A 335 23.83 15.91 14.00
CA PRO A 335 22.45 16.18 13.57
C PRO A 335 21.75 14.92 13.04
N GLY A 336 20.57 14.63 13.60
CA GLY A 336 19.77 13.45 13.26
C GLY A 336 20.06 12.22 14.13
N GLN A 337 21.09 12.26 14.97
CA GLN A 337 21.31 11.23 15.98
C GLN A 337 20.52 11.51 17.25
N GLU A 338 20.05 10.42 17.87
CA GLU A 338 19.28 10.45 19.11
C GLU A 338 19.80 9.36 20.05
N LEU A 339 19.89 9.67 21.33
CA LEU A 339 20.28 8.70 22.35
C LEU A 339 19.04 8.28 23.14
N LEU A 340 18.60 7.04 22.94
CA LEU A 340 17.44 6.50 23.67
C LEU A 340 17.90 5.71 24.88
N THR A 341 17.43 6.08 26.06
CA THR A 341 17.71 5.36 27.31
C THR A 341 17.16 3.94 27.25
N ARG A 342 17.69 3.05 28.10
CA ARG A 342 17.19 1.67 28.24
C ARG A 342 15.66 1.59 28.40
N HIS A 343 15.07 2.54 29.15
CA HIS A 343 13.64 2.56 29.44
C HIS A 343 12.80 3.22 28.34
N ALA A 344 13.38 4.11 27.53
CA ALA A 344 12.71 4.75 26.41
C ALA A 344 12.78 3.92 25.12
N PHE A 345 13.85 3.14 24.94
CA PHE A 345 14.05 2.33 23.75
C PHE A 345 13.04 1.18 23.64
N ARG A 346 12.38 1.07 22.49
CA ARG A 346 11.48 -0.03 22.14
C ARG A 346 11.86 -0.56 20.75
N PRO A 347 12.33 -1.82 20.62
CA PRO A 347 12.66 -2.39 19.32
C PRO A 347 11.49 -2.41 18.33
N GLN A 348 10.25 -2.43 18.84
CA GLN A 348 9.03 -2.43 18.01
C GLN A 348 8.84 -1.12 17.24
N ASP A 349 9.42 -0.02 17.72
CA ASP A 349 9.33 1.30 17.08
C ASP A 349 10.28 1.40 15.86
N LEU A 350 11.21 0.46 15.73
CA LEU A 350 12.14 0.40 14.61
C LEU A 350 11.50 -0.29 13.38
N PRO A 351 11.89 0.13 12.17
CA PRO A 351 11.56 -0.60 10.94
C PRO A 351 12.00 -2.06 11.05
N THR A 352 11.24 -2.99 10.45
CA THR A 352 11.50 -4.43 10.57
C THR A 352 12.94 -4.84 10.29
N VAL A 353 13.63 -4.22 9.33
CA VAL A 353 15.03 -4.51 9.06
C VAL A 353 15.96 -4.11 10.20
N MET A 354 15.71 -2.96 10.85
CA MET A 354 16.51 -2.47 11.97
C MET A 354 16.20 -3.23 13.26
N ARG A 355 14.92 -3.61 13.46
CA ARG A 355 14.54 -4.52 14.55
C ARG A 355 15.26 -5.86 14.44
N LYS A 356 15.37 -6.44 13.24
CA LYS A 356 16.14 -7.68 13.04
C LYS A 356 17.62 -7.55 13.42
N ALA A 357 18.23 -6.38 13.25
CA ALA A 357 19.61 -6.14 13.71
C ALA A 357 19.70 -6.12 15.24
N PHE A 358 18.69 -5.56 15.91
CA PHE A 358 18.56 -5.67 17.36
C PHE A 358 18.37 -7.12 17.81
N ASP A 359 17.46 -7.87 17.15
CA ASP A 359 17.17 -9.26 17.49
C ASP A 359 18.41 -10.14 17.32
N LEU A 360 19.23 -9.88 16.29
CA LEU A 360 20.52 -10.54 16.09
C LEU A 360 21.48 -10.29 17.26
N TRP A 361 21.60 -9.04 17.71
CA TRP A 361 22.38 -8.70 18.91
C TRP A 361 21.79 -9.36 20.17
N ALA A 362 20.47 -9.30 20.36
CA ALA A 362 19.79 -9.81 21.53
C ALA A 362 19.97 -11.33 21.70
N GLY A 363 20.09 -12.07 20.58
CA GLY A 363 20.39 -13.49 20.55
C GLY A 363 21.88 -13.84 20.49
N SER A 364 22.78 -12.85 20.48
CA SER A 364 24.23 -13.06 20.44
C SER A 364 24.84 -13.20 21.84
N GLU A 365 26.07 -13.72 21.91
CA GLU A 365 26.86 -13.80 23.16
C GLU A 365 27.21 -12.44 23.76
N PHE A 366 27.07 -11.36 22.98
CA PHE A 366 27.34 -9.99 23.41
C PHE A 366 26.18 -9.33 24.18
N ASN A 367 25.06 -10.05 24.38
CA ASN A 367 23.98 -9.57 25.22
C ASN A 367 24.24 -9.97 26.69
N PRO A 368 24.44 -9.02 27.62
CA PRO A 368 24.73 -9.32 29.03
C PRO A 368 23.58 -10.01 29.78
N GLY A 369 22.41 -10.18 29.15
CA GLY A 369 21.22 -10.79 29.77
C GLY A 369 20.53 -9.86 30.78
N PRO A 370 19.45 -10.32 31.42
CA PRO A 370 18.68 -9.50 32.37
C PRO A 370 19.42 -9.21 33.69
N ASN A 371 20.49 -9.93 34.00
CA ASN A 371 21.22 -9.87 35.28
C ASN A 371 22.67 -9.33 35.14
N GLY A 372 23.01 -8.72 34.01
CA GLY A 372 24.34 -8.15 33.73
C GLY A 372 24.34 -6.64 33.56
#